data_AF-A0A3D0LZD4-F1
#
_entry.id   AF-A0A3D0LZD4-F1
#
_cell.length_a   1.000
_cell.length_b   1.000
_cell.length_c   1.000
_cell.angle_alpha   90.00
_cell.angle_beta   90.00
_cell.angle_gamma   90.00
#
_symmetry.space_group_name_H-M   'P 1'
#
loop_
_entity.id
_entity.type
_entity.pdbx_description
1 polymer ?
#
loop_
_entity_poly.entity_id
_entity_poly.type
_entity_poly.pdbx_seq_one_letter_code
_entity_poly.pdbx_strand_id
1 'polypeptide(L)' 'MMKTCGEYPDFYITCGLADFLYEDNRDFCLQLEKLSVPYKYEEWEGAHNWEFWNESIRRAILHFAKIRSEQ' A
#
# COMPACT_ATOMS: atom_id res chain seq x y z
N MET A 1 -7.67 25.52 6.14
CA MET A 1 -7.23 24.11 6.20
C MET A 1 -5.87 24.03 5.53
N MET A 2 -4.85 23.53 6.24
CA MET A 2 -3.45 23.53 5.79
C MET A 2 -3.28 22.71 4.50
N LYS A 3 -2.81 23.36 3.43
CA LYS A 3 -2.20 22.71 2.27
C LYS A 3 -0.81 22.25 2.69
N THR A 4 -0.55 20.95 2.73
CA THR A 4 0.77 20.42 3.07
C THR A 4 1.70 20.51 1.86
N CYS A 5 2.90 21.01 2.13
CA CYS A 5 4.02 21.15 1.20
C CYS A 5 4.72 19.79 1.01
N GLY A 6 4.86 19.35 -0.24
CA GLY A 6 5.43 18.07 -0.67
C GLY A 6 4.35 17.09 -1.10
N GLU A 7 4.02 17.05 -2.40
CA GLU A 7 3.11 16.04 -2.94
C GLU A 7 3.82 14.67 -2.91
N TYR A 8 3.49 13.86 -1.90
CA TYR A 8 3.90 12.46 -1.88
C TYR A 8 3.14 11.70 -2.96
N PRO A 9 3.76 10.69 -3.61
CA PRO A 9 3.01 9.78 -4.46
C PRO A 9 2.01 9.00 -3.61
N ASP A 10 0.94 8.53 -4.25
CA ASP A 10 0.01 7.60 -3.62
C ASP A 10 0.72 6.28 -3.32
N PHE A 11 0.80 5.91 -2.04
CA PHE A 11 1.35 4.64 -1.61
C PHE A 11 0.24 3.58 -1.52
N TYR A 12 0.40 2.50 -2.29
CA TYR A 12 -0.43 1.30 -2.20
C TYR A 12 0.48 0.11 -1.87
N ILE A 13 0.32 -0.43 -0.66
CA ILE A 13 1.21 -1.43 -0.07
C ILE A 13 0.39 -2.68 0.24
N THR A 14 0.91 -3.84 -0.15
CA THR A 14 0.27 -5.12 0.14
C THR A 14 1.29 -6.16 0.58
N CYS A 15 0.99 -6.93 1.62
CA CYS A 15 1.89 -7.99 2.10
C CYS A 15 1.12 -9.25 2.52
N GLY A 16 1.69 -10.42 2.27
CA GLY A 16 1.11 -11.69 2.68
C GLY A 16 1.40 -11.99 4.15
N LEU A 17 0.44 -12.57 4.87
CA LEU A 17 0.58 -12.89 6.31
C LEU A 17 1.71 -13.90 6.62
N ALA A 18 2.12 -14.70 5.64
CA ALA A 18 3.22 -15.66 5.73
C ALA A 18 4.48 -15.21 4.96
N ASP A 19 4.53 -13.95 4.51
CA ASP A 19 5.74 -13.38 3.91
C ASP A 19 6.79 -13.09 4.99
N PHE A 20 8.06 -13.37 4.71
CA PHE A 20 9.15 -13.10 5.65
C PHE A 20 9.39 -11.59 5.85
N LEU A 21 8.87 -10.74 4.97
CA LEU A 21 8.92 -9.27 5.06
C LEU A 21 7.67 -8.67 5.73
N TYR A 22 6.80 -9.48 6.34
CA TYR A 22 5.54 -9.02 6.91
C TYR A 22 5.73 -7.92 7.97
N GLU A 23 6.58 -8.16 8.96
CA GLU A 23 6.82 -7.16 10.01
C GLU A 23 7.55 -5.91 9.46
N ASP A 24 8.45 -6.06 8.48
CA ASP A 24 9.12 -4.92 7.83
C ASP A 24 8.11 -4.01 7.11
N ASN A 25 7.10 -4.59 6.45
CA ASN A 25 6.02 -3.82 5.80
C ASN A 25 5.16 -3.07 6.83
N ARG A 26 4.86 -3.68 7.97
CA ARG A 26 4.12 -3.03 9.07
C ARG A 26 4.94 -1.90 9.68
N ASP A 27 6.22 -2.11 9.92
CA ASP A 27 7.12 -1.08 10.42
C ASP A 27 7.24 0.10 9.46
N PHE A 28 7.30 -0.16 8.15
CA PHE A 28 7.28 0.89 7.13
C PHE A 28 5.97 1.71 7.19
N CYS A 29 4.82 1.04 7.28
CA CYS A 29 3.52 1.72 7.43
C CYS A 29 3.45 2.59 8.70
N LEU A 30 4.01 2.10 9.82
CA LEU A 30 4.11 2.89 11.05
C LEU A 30 4.99 4.14 10.88
N GLN A 31 6.03 4.10 10.04
CA GLN A 31 6.81 5.30 9.72
C GLN A 31 6.00 6.30 8.87
N LEU A 32 5.24 5.81 7.89
CA LEU A 32 4.37 6.67 7.08
C LEU A 32 3.31 7.37 7.95
N GLU A 33 2.70 6.65 8.89
CA GLU A 33 1.74 7.19 9.85
C GLU A 33 2.37 8.28 10.73
N LYS A 34 3.57 8.02 11.31
CA LYS A 34 4.30 9.02 12.11
C LYS A 34 4.62 10.29 11.33
N LEU A 35 4.87 10.16 10.03
CA LEU A 35 5.17 11.29 9.13
C LEU A 35 3.90 11.95 8.56
N SER A 36 2.70 11.46 8.91
CA SER A 36 1.42 11.91 8.34
C SER A 36 1.38 11.82 6.80
N VAL A 37 2.07 10.82 6.23
CA VAL A 37 2.03 10.52 4.80
C VAL A 37 0.82 9.62 4.54
N PRO A 38 -0.09 9.97 3.61
CA PRO A 38 -1.22 9.12 3.28
C PRO A 38 -0.76 7.85 2.55
N TYR A 39 -1.31 6.71 2.95
CA TYR A 39 -1.05 5.42 2.32
C TYR A 39 -2.27 4.49 2.43
N LYS A 40 -2.32 3.48 1.58
CA LYS A 40 -3.24 2.35 1.69
C LYS A 40 -2.43 1.07 1.91
N TYR A 41 -2.76 0.34 2.97
CA TYR A 41 -2.14 -0.93 3.32
C TYR A 41 -3.21 -2.02 3.40
N GLU A 42 -2.96 -3.16 2.74
CA GLU A 42 -3.81 -4.34 2.80
C GLU A 42 -2.97 -5.60 3.00
N GLU A 43 -3.41 -6.49 3.86
CA GLU A 43 -2.76 -7.78 4.10
C GLU A 43 -3.79 -8.91 4.05
N TRP A 44 -3.38 -10.06 3.53
CA TRP A 44 -4.23 -11.25 3.43
C TRP A 44 -3.39 -12.53 3.38
N GLU A 45 -4.08 -13.67 3.43
CA GLU A 45 -3.45 -14.99 3.31
C GLU A 45 -2.57 -15.08 2.06
N GLY A 46 -1.30 -15.43 2.25
CA GLY A 46 -0.31 -15.50 1.19
C GLY A 46 1.11 -15.40 1.72
N ALA A 47 2.08 -15.70 0.86
CA ALA A 47 3.50 -15.68 1.16
C ALA A 47 4.27 -14.95 0.05
N HIS A 48 5.59 -15.00 0.10
CA HIS A 48 6.48 -14.36 -0.88
C HIS A 48 6.48 -15.08 -2.25
N ASN A 49 5.38 -14.97 -3.00
CA ASN A 49 5.17 -15.74 -4.22
C ASN A 49 4.29 -15.03 -5.26
N TRP A 50 4.30 -15.58 -6.48
CA TRP A 50 3.57 -15.05 -7.63
C TRP A 50 2.05 -15.10 -7.50
N GLU A 51 1.50 -16.07 -6.77
CA GLU A 51 0.04 -16.15 -6.57
C GLU A 51 -0.46 -14.93 -5.81
N PHE A 52 0.23 -14.54 -4.74
CA PHE A 52 -0.06 -13.32 -4.00
C PHE A 52 0.13 -12.07 -4.87
N TRP A 53 1.25 -11.97 -5.60
CA TRP A 53 1.55 -10.80 -6.42
C TRP A 53 0.58 -10.61 -7.59
N ASN A 54 0.05 -11.69 -8.17
CA ASN A 54 -0.96 -11.63 -9.23
C ASN A 54 -2.27 -11.00 -8.76
N GLU A 55 -2.71 -11.31 -7.54
CA GLU A 55 -3.89 -10.67 -6.95
C GLU A 55 -3.57 -9.24 -6.51
N SER A 56 -2.39 -9.01 -5.92
CA SER A 56 -1.94 -7.68 -5.54
C SER A 56 -1.92 -6.70 -6.72
N ILE A 57 -1.34 -7.08 -7.87
CA ILE A 57 -1.28 -6.20 -9.05
C ILE A 57 -2.68 -5.89 -9.60
N ARG A 58 -3.60 -6.86 -9.57
CA ARG A 58 -5.01 -6.64 -9.97
C ARG A 58 -5.66 -5.57 -9.08
N ARG A 59 -5.51 -5.68 -7.76
CA ARG A 59 -6.07 -4.70 -6.81
C ARG A 59 -5.43 -3.33 -6.93
N ALA A 60 -4.11 -3.29 -7.11
CA ALA A 60 -3.37 -2.04 -7.34
C ALA A 60 -3.89 -1.32 -8.60
N ILE A 61 -4.04 -2.02 -9.73
CA ILE A 61 -4.59 -1.44 -10.96
C ILE A 61 -6.01 -0.90 -10.72
N LEU A 62 -6.88 -1.64 -10.04
CA LEU A 62 -8.24 -1.17 -9.74
C LEU A 62 -8.24 0.07 -8.83
N HIS A 63 -7.36 0.10 -7.82
CA HIS A 63 -7.19 1.24 -6.93
C HIS A 63 -6.79 2.50 -7.71
N PHE A 64 -5.73 2.42 -8.51
CA PHE A 64 -5.24 3.59 -9.27
C PHE A 64 -6.14 3.96 -10.45
N ALA A 65 -6.84 3.01 -11.07
CA ALA A 65 -7.84 3.31 -12.10
C ALA A 65 -9.03 4.08 -11.53
N LYS A 66 -9.49 3.74 -10.32
CA LYS A 66 -10.57 4.44 -9.63
C LYS A 66 -10.19 5.88 -9.30
N ILE A 67 -8.99 6.11 -8.76
CA ILE A 67 -8.50 7.46 -8.44
C ILE A 67 -8.57 8.37 -9.66
N ARG A 68 -8.18 7.88 -10.85
CA ARG A 68 -8.25 8.65 -12.11
C ARG A 68 -9.66 9.02 -12.56
N SER A 69 -10.69 8.32 -12.09
CA SER A 69 -12.09 8.61 -12.43
C SER A 69 -12.76 9.61 -11.48
N GLU A 70 -12.17 9.83 -10.32
CA GLU A 70 -12.66 10.73 -9.26
C GLU A 70 -11.94 12.09 -9.25
N GLN A 71 -10.93 12.26 -10.13
CA GLN A 71 -10.24 13.51 -10.44
C GLN A 71 -10.85 14.18 -11.68
#